data_AF-A0A1I2ZJM3-F1
#
_entry.id   AF-A0A1I2ZJM3-F1
#
_cell.length_a   1.000
_cell.length_b   1.000
_cell.length_c   1.000
_cell.angle_alpha   90.00
_cell.angle_beta   90.00
_cell.angle_gamma   90.00
#
_symmetry.space_group_name_H-M   'P 1'
#
loop_
_entity.id
_entity.type
_entity.pdbx_description
1 polymer ?
#
loop_
_entity_poly.entity_id
_entity_poly.type
_entity_poly.pdbx_seq_one_letter_code
_entity_poly.pdbx_strand_id
1 'polypeptide(L)'
;MRERFTIDHLVYEVRVSHRNEITFAIVGGANSVYQSWTYDPLDSVDDWDIEPNITEDIGVSRYPLRVYREVLKRTMCWLGGARPKAFTFTLQSERRRWIYERTARHLAQRFDYDLQVTGRTYRFFKLKHSDQEAS
;
A
#
# COMPACT_ATOMS: atom_id res chain seq x y z
N MET A 1 3.22 8.18 7.49
CA MET A 1 2.63 7.05 8.25
C MET A 1 3.44 5.80 7.93
N ARG A 2 3.74 4.97 8.92
CA ARG A 2 4.36 3.65 8.74
C ARG A 2 3.80 2.72 9.82
N GLU A 3 3.06 1.70 9.42
CA GLU A 3 2.42 0.78 10.34
C GLU A 3 2.67 -0.67 9.94
N ARG A 4 2.85 -1.54 10.94
CA ARG A 4 3.11 -2.97 10.73
C ARG A 4 2.02 -3.83 11.36
N PHE A 5 1.80 -4.99 10.78
CA PHE A 5 0.87 -6.00 11.31
C PHE A 5 1.26 -7.40 10.88
N THR A 6 0.80 -8.41 11.61
CA THR A 6 1.17 -9.81 11.38
C THR A 6 -0.05 -10.65 11.04
N ILE A 7 0.06 -11.46 9.99
CA ILE A 7 -0.94 -12.48 9.62
C ILE A 7 -0.18 -13.73 9.18
N ASP A 8 -0.51 -14.88 9.75
CA ASP A 8 0.08 -16.18 9.37
C ASP A 8 1.63 -16.16 9.41
N HIS A 9 2.17 -15.64 10.50
CA HIS A 9 3.61 -15.48 10.74
C HIS A 9 4.35 -14.56 9.75
N LEU A 10 3.66 -13.93 8.80
CA LEU A 10 4.20 -12.90 7.91
C LEU A 10 3.95 -11.51 8.49
N VAL A 11 4.96 -10.65 8.44
CA VAL A 11 4.90 -9.25 8.83
C VAL A 11 4.64 -8.42 7.58
N TYR A 12 3.58 -7.64 7.62
CA TYR A 12 3.18 -6.72 6.58
C TYR A 12 3.41 -5.29 7.05
N GLU A 13 3.73 -4.40 6.12
CA GLU A 13 3.85 -2.97 6.36
C GLU A 13 2.92 -2.20 5.44
N VAL A 14 2.30 -1.13 5.96
CA VAL A 14 1.66 -0.08 5.17
C VAL A 14 2.40 1.21 5.44
N ARG A 15 2.92 1.85 4.40
CA ARG A 15 3.62 3.12 4.49
C ARG A 15 2.99 4.14 3.55
N VAL A 16 2.96 5.39 4.01
CA VAL A 16 2.60 6.56 3.20
C VAL A 16 3.86 7.37 3.04
N SER A 17 4.31 7.55 1.80
CA SER A 17 5.49 8.36 1.47
C SER A 17 5.21 9.87 1.66
N HIS A 18 6.26 10.69 1.59
CA HIS A 18 6.12 12.16 1.61
C HIS A 18 5.27 12.71 0.45
N ARG A 19 5.10 11.95 -0.63
CA ARG A 19 4.25 12.30 -1.78
C ARG A 19 2.82 11.77 -1.65
N ASN A 20 2.42 11.33 -0.46
CA ASN A 20 1.14 10.66 -0.19
C ASN A 20 0.93 9.40 -1.05
N GLU A 21 2.00 8.70 -1.41
CA GLU A 21 1.88 7.41 -2.05
C GLU A 21 1.73 6.32 -0.98
N ILE A 22 0.63 5.58 -1.06
CA ILE A 22 0.38 4.42 -0.20
C ILE A 22 1.05 3.21 -0.85
N THR A 23 1.96 2.60 -0.11
CA THR A 23 2.58 1.32 -0.47
C THR A 23 2.40 0.35 0.69
N PHE A 24 2.29 -0.93 0.36
CA PHE A 24 2.12 -1.99 1.35
C PHE A 24 2.83 -3.24 0.84
N ALA A 25 3.58 -3.88 1.71
CA ALA A 25 4.55 -4.91 1.37
C ALA A 25 4.64 -5.96 2.48
N ILE A 26 5.15 -7.14 2.14
CA ILE A 26 5.63 -8.09 3.16
C ILE A 26 7.03 -7.64 3.55
N VAL A 27 7.27 -7.48 4.84
CA VAL A 27 8.53 -6.95 5.37
C VAL A 27 9.26 -7.85 6.35
N GLY A 28 8.71 -9.03 6.65
CA GLY A 28 9.29 -9.94 7.62
C GLY A 28 8.45 -11.19 7.81
N GLY A 29 8.92 -12.08 8.68
CA GLY A 29 8.17 -13.25 9.12
C GLY A 29 8.75 -14.60 8.68
N ALA A 30 8.06 -15.68 9.03
CA ALA A 30 8.52 -17.04 8.78
C ALA A 30 8.30 -17.43 7.31
N ASN A 31 9.32 -17.23 6.47
CA ASN A 31 9.38 -17.91 5.19
C ASN A 31 10.81 -18.35 4.86
N SER A 32 11.03 -19.67 4.82
CA SER A 32 12.24 -20.31 4.32
C SER A 32 12.47 -20.08 2.81
N VAL A 33 11.44 -19.62 2.08
CA VAL A 33 11.47 -19.37 0.62
C VAL A 33 11.95 -17.95 0.28
N TYR A 34 12.04 -17.04 1.25
CA TYR A 34 12.55 -15.67 1.05
C TYR A 34 13.99 -15.46 1.55
N GLN A 35 14.68 -16.55 1.87
CA GLN A 35 16.15 -16.57 1.91
C GLN A 35 16.67 -16.46 0.48
N SER A 36 16.65 -15.22 0.01
CA SER A 36 17.55 -14.58 -0.96
C SER A 36 18.14 -15.46 -2.08
N TRP A 37 17.85 -15.04 -3.30
CA TRP A 37 18.63 -15.34 -4.51
C TRP A 37 20.04 -14.69 -4.43
N THR A 38 20.28 -13.92 -3.36
CA THR A 38 21.50 -13.25 -2.91
C THR A 38 22.01 -13.77 -1.56
N TYR A 39 21.63 -14.97 -1.10
CA TYR A 39 22.15 -15.54 0.15
C TYR A 39 23.65 -15.83 -0.01
N ASP A 40 24.52 -14.97 0.51
CA ASP A 40 25.94 -15.28 0.73
C ASP A 40 26.14 -15.64 2.22
N PRO A 41 26.56 -16.88 2.55
CA PRO A 41 26.82 -17.30 3.92
C PRO A 41 28.01 -16.58 4.60
N LEU A 42 28.71 -15.69 3.90
CA LEU A 42 29.82 -14.89 4.42
C LEU A 42 29.44 -13.43 4.76
N ASP A 43 28.25 -12.95 4.36
CA ASP A 43 27.81 -11.58 4.66
C ASP A 43 27.32 -11.45 6.11
N SER A 44 27.82 -10.46 6.84
CA SER A 44 27.36 -10.18 8.20
C SER A 44 25.97 -9.53 8.17
N VAL A 45 25.09 -9.89 9.10
CA VAL A 45 23.69 -9.40 9.15
C VAL A 45 23.61 -7.87 9.22
N ASP A 46 24.66 -7.20 9.69
CA ASP A 46 24.76 -5.74 9.80
C ASP A 46 25.13 -5.06 8.47
N ASP A 47 25.66 -5.82 7.49
CA ASP A 47 26.01 -5.33 6.14
C ASP A 47 24.84 -5.45 5.15
N TRP A 48 23.71 -6.00 5.60
CA TRP A 48 22.53 -6.20 4.78
C TRP A 48 21.79 -4.86 4.66
N ASP A 49 22.12 -4.08 3.63
CA ASP A 49 21.37 -2.89 3.19
C ASP A 49 20.01 -3.27 2.54
N ILE A 50 19.39 -4.35 3.04
CA ILE A 50 18.13 -4.86 2.55
C ILE A 50 17.03 -4.02 3.21
N GLU A 51 16.57 -2.99 2.49
CA GLU A 51 15.22 -2.47 2.70
C GLU A 51 14.28 -3.68 2.78
N PRO A 52 13.61 -3.93 3.92
CA PRO A 52 13.02 -5.23 4.16
C PRO A 52 11.65 -5.25 3.47
N ASN A 53 11.58 -5.08 2.16
CA ASN A 53 10.42 -5.45 1.38
C ASN A 53 10.73 -6.82 0.80
N ILE A 54 10.38 -7.85 1.57
CA ILE A 54 10.41 -9.24 1.13
C ILE A 54 9.63 -9.40 -0.19
N THR A 55 8.58 -8.59 -0.38
CA THR A 55 7.88 -8.43 -1.66
C THR A 55 7.49 -7.01 -1.96
N GLU A 56 7.33 -6.70 -3.25
CA GLU A 56 6.73 -5.45 -3.72
C GLU A 56 5.21 -5.36 -3.41
N ASP A 57 4.55 -6.49 -3.10
CA ASP A 57 3.10 -6.57 -2.83
C ASP A 57 2.70 -7.84 -2.05
N ILE A 58 1.45 -7.91 -1.56
CA ILE A 58 0.83 -9.02 -0.82
C ILE A 58 0.29 -10.14 -1.72
N GLY A 59 0.62 -10.11 -3.02
CA GLY A 59 0.16 -11.08 -4.02
C GLY A 59 0.45 -12.54 -3.66
N VAL A 60 1.53 -12.78 -2.91
CA VAL A 60 1.96 -14.11 -2.44
C VAL A 60 1.33 -14.53 -1.10
N SER A 61 0.54 -13.67 -0.44
CA SER A 61 -0.11 -14.01 0.82
C SER A 61 -1.10 -15.18 0.64
N ARG A 62 -1.04 -16.13 1.59
CA ARG A 62 -2.02 -17.23 1.73
C ARG A 62 -3.42 -16.71 2.03
N TYR A 63 -3.54 -15.60 2.75
CA TYR A 63 -4.80 -15.01 3.21
C TYR A 63 -4.97 -13.56 2.73
N PRO A 64 -5.05 -13.32 1.41
CA PRO A 64 -5.02 -11.96 0.86
C PRO A 64 -6.13 -11.08 1.39
N LEU A 65 -7.37 -11.57 1.46
CA LEU A 65 -8.50 -10.77 1.91
C LEU A 65 -8.34 -10.29 3.36
N ARG A 66 -7.68 -11.08 4.23
CA ARG A 66 -7.40 -10.66 5.61
C ARG A 66 -6.37 -9.53 5.61
N VAL A 67 -5.31 -9.67 4.80
CA VAL A 67 -4.29 -8.63 4.63
C VAL A 67 -4.91 -7.35 4.08
N TYR A 68 -5.73 -7.43 3.03
CA TYR A 68 -6.41 -6.26 2.46
C TYR A 68 -7.31 -5.53 3.45
N ARG A 69 -8.06 -6.26 4.29
CA ARG A 69 -8.88 -5.63 5.34
C ARG A 69 -8.04 -4.84 6.32
N GLU A 70 -6.90 -5.38 6.71
CA GLU A 70 -5.95 -4.71 7.59
C GLU A 70 -5.28 -3.48 6.92
N VAL A 71 -4.93 -3.57 5.63
CA VAL A 71 -4.43 -2.44 4.84
C VAL A 71 -5.50 -1.35 4.75
N LEU A 72 -6.72 -1.71 4.37
CA LEU A 72 -7.86 -0.80 4.27
C LEU A 72 -8.14 -0.07 5.58
N LYS A 73 -8.18 -0.80 6.70
CA LYS A 73 -8.41 -0.22 8.02
C LYS A 73 -7.42 0.90 8.34
N ARG A 74 -6.14 0.67 8.05
CA ARG A 74 -5.05 1.63 8.30
C ARG A 74 -5.10 2.81 7.35
N THR A 75 -5.32 2.55 6.06
CA THR A 75 -5.53 3.60 5.05
C THR A 75 -6.72 4.48 5.42
N MET A 76 -7.84 3.92 5.86
CA MET A 76 -9.01 4.69 6.30
C MET A 76 -8.72 5.52 7.55
N CYS A 77 -7.98 4.96 8.51
CA CYS A 77 -7.57 5.69 9.72
C CYS A 77 -6.71 6.90 9.35
N TRP A 78 -5.72 6.72 8.47
CA TRP A 78 -4.88 7.79 7.98
C TRP A 78 -5.64 8.84 7.18
N LEU A 79 -6.53 8.44 6.26
CA LEU A 79 -7.36 9.37 5.49
C LEU A 79 -8.26 10.21 6.41
N GLY A 80 -8.83 9.60 7.46
CA GLY A 80 -9.66 10.30 8.45
C GLY A 80 -8.90 11.36 9.24
N GLY A 81 -7.63 11.09 9.57
CA GLY A 81 -6.76 12.00 10.34
C GLY A 81 -6.04 13.03 9.49
N ALA A 82 -5.27 12.59 8.49
CA ALA A 82 -4.43 13.47 7.67
C ALA A 82 -5.20 14.24 6.60
N ARG A 83 -6.33 13.71 6.12
CA ARG A 83 -7.20 14.32 5.10
C ARG A 83 -6.42 14.93 3.92
N PRO A 84 -5.56 14.15 3.25
CA PRO A 84 -4.69 14.68 2.19
C PRO A 84 -5.52 15.24 1.03
N LYS A 85 -5.06 16.30 0.36
CA LYS A 85 -5.75 16.82 -0.84
C LYS A 85 -5.65 15.87 -2.02
N ALA A 86 -4.57 15.10 -2.08
CA ALA A 86 -4.35 14.07 -3.09
C ALA A 86 -3.46 12.95 -2.51
N PHE A 87 -3.69 11.73 -2.98
CA PHE A 87 -2.86 10.57 -2.65
C PHE A 87 -2.91 9.57 -3.80
N THR A 88 -1.96 8.64 -3.82
CA THR A 88 -1.85 7.62 -4.87
C THR A 88 -1.73 6.22 -4.28
N PHE A 89 -2.17 5.27 -5.08
CA PHE A 89 -2.06 3.85 -4.83
C PHE A 89 -1.58 3.17 -6.10
N THR A 90 -0.49 2.41 -6.03
CA THR A 90 0.09 1.73 -7.21
C THR A 90 0.04 0.22 -7.05
N LEU A 91 -0.56 -0.46 -8.02
CA LEU A 91 -0.48 -1.91 -8.15
C LEU A 91 0.93 -2.30 -8.60
N GLN A 92 1.60 -3.17 -7.83
CA GLN A 92 2.83 -3.80 -8.32
C GLN A 92 2.54 -5.10 -9.06
N SER A 93 1.37 -5.71 -8.83
CA SER A 93 0.92 -6.92 -9.53
C SER A 93 -0.48 -6.77 -10.12
N GLU A 94 -0.68 -7.40 -11.27
CA GLU A 94 -2.02 -7.60 -11.87
C GLU A 94 -2.85 -8.64 -11.10
N ARG A 95 -2.17 -9.47 -10.30
CA ARG A 95 -2.81 -10.51 -9.52
C ARG A 95 -3.76 -9.86 -8.53
N ARG A 96 -5.05 -10.14 -8.70
CA ARG A 96 -6.15 -9.63 -7.85
C ARG A 96 -6.40 -8.12 -8.02
N ARG A 97 -6.12 -7.54 -9.21
CA ARG A 97 -6.49 -6.16 -9.61
C ARG A 97 -7.91 -5.77 -9.17
N TRP A 98 -8.88 -6.67 -9.32
CA TRP A 98 -10.28 -6.44 -8.95
C TRP A 98 -10.48 -6.02 -7.48
N ILE A 99 -9.63 -6.48 -6.55
CA ILE A 99 -9.70 -6.09 -5.13
C ILE A 99 -9.31 -4.63 -4.97
N TYR A 100 -8.27 -4.21 -5.68
CA TYR A 100 -7.78 -2.84 -5.68
C TYR A 100 -8.77 -1.89 -6.35
N GLU A 101 -9.36 -2.27 -7.47
CA GLU A 101 -10.41 -1.48 -8.13
C GLU A 101 -11.60 -1.24 -7.20
N ARG A 102 -12.07 -2.31 -6.54
CA ARG A 102 -13.18 -2.22 -5.59
C ARG A 102 -12.83 -1.35 -4.39
N THR A 103 -11.61 -1.51 -3.87
CA THR A 103 -11.06 -0.70 -2.78
C THR A 103 -10.97 0.77 -3.16
N ALA A 104 -10.42 1.07 -4.34
CA ALA A 104 -10.25 2.44 -4.81
C ALA A 104 -11.59 3.14 -4.97
N ARG A 105 -12.57 2.49 -5.61
CA ARG A 105 -13.94 3.04 -5.70
C ARG A 105 -14.56 3.29 -4.34
N HIS A 106 -14.40 2.35 -3.39
CA HIS A 106 -14.93 2.50 -2.05
C HIS A 106 -14.28 3.67 -1.29
N LEU A 107 -12.96 3.83 -1.37
CA LEU A 107 -12.25 4.95 -0.74
C LEU A 107 -12.63 6.30 -1.34
N ALA A 108 -12.74 6.36 -2.69
CA ALA A 108 -13.15 7.56 -3.40
C ALA A 108 -14.54 8.03 -2.97
N GLN A 109 -15.51 7.11 -2.92
CA GLN A 109 -16.86 7.41 -2.46
C GLN A 109 -16.92 7.79 -0.97
N ARG A 110 -16.23 7.03 -0.10
CA ARG A 110 -16.30 7.22 1.35
C ARG A 110 -15.71 8.55 1.81
N PHE A 111 -14.64 9.00 1.18
CA PHE A 111 -13.91 10.21 1.58
C PHE A 111 -14.07 11.37 0.60
N ASP A 112 -14.97 11.24 -0.38
CA ASP A 112 -15.30 12.28 -1.35
C ASP A 112 -14.06 12.74 -2.14
N TYR A 113 -13.43 11.79 -2.84
CA TYR A 113 -12.34 12.05 -3.78
C TYR A 113 -12.77 11.72 -5.20
N ASP A 114 -12.29 12.51 -6.15
CA ASP A 114 -12.22 12.12 -7.54
C ASP A 114 -11.18 11.00 -7.71
N LEU A 115 -11.51 10.01 -8.55
CA LEU A 115 -10.65 8.86 -8.82
C LEU A 115 -10.26 8.82 -10.30
N GLN A 116 -8.97 8.98 -10.57
CA GLN A 116 -8.38 8.75 -11.89
C GLN A 116 -7.57 7.45 -11.86
N VAL A 117 -7.79 6.58 -12.85
CA VAL A 117 -7.05 5.33 -13.01
C VAL A 117 -6.19 5.42 -14.27
N THR A 118 -4.89 5.20 -14.14
CA THR A 118 -3.94 5.21 -15.25
C THR A 118 -3.03 4.01 -15.15
N GLY A 119 -3.27 3.00 -16.00
CA GLY A 119 -2.56 1.73 -15.94
C GLY A 119 -2.73 1.05 -14.58
N ARG A 120 -1.64 1.01 -13.80
CA ARG A 120 -1.57 0.41 -12.47
C ARG A 120 -1.74 1.41 -11.32
N THR A 121 -1.89 2.68 -11.62
CA THR A 121 -1.95 3.75 -10.63
C THR A 121 -3.38 4.25 -10.45
N TYR A 122 -3.83 4.29 -9.20
CA TYR A 122 -5.06 4.94 -8.78
C TYR A 122 -4.70 6.25 -8.10
N ARG A 123 -5.13 7.36 -8.69
CA ARG A 123 -4.91 8.71 -8.17
C ARG A 123 -6.20 9.26 -7.61
N PHE A 124 -6.13 9.71 -6.37
CA PHE A 124 -7.22 10.33 -5.65
C PHE A 124 -6.90 11.81 -5.47
N PHE A 125 -7.85 12.68 -5.75
CA PHE A 125 -7.68 14.10 -5.59
C PHE A 125 -9.02 14.76 -5.29
N LYS A 126 -8.96 15.91 -4.62
CA LYS A 126 -10.10 16.82 -4.54
C LYS A 126 -9.80 17.98 -5.48
N LEU A 127 -10.57 18.13 -6.55
CA LEU A 127 -10.59 19.41 -7.23
C LEU A 127 -11.14 20.42 -6.23
N LYS A 128 -10.43 21.54 -6.03
CA LYS A 128 -11.14 22.71 -5.51
C LYS A 128 -12.25 22.95 -6.53
N HIS A 129 -13.51 23.00 -6.10
CA HIS A 129 -14.47 23.78 -6.85
C HIS A 129 -13.80 25.13 -7.03
N SER A 130 -13.38 25.42 -8.25
CA SER A 130 -13.03 26.77 -8.63
C SER A 130 -14.30 27.56 -8.34
N ASP A 131 -14.25 28.46 -7.37
CA ASP A 131 -15.19 29.58 -7.33
C ASP A 131 -14.93 30.37 -8.63
N GLN A 132 -15.51 29.90 -9.72
CA GLN A 132 -15.66 30.61 -10.99
C GLN A 132 -17.13 30.98 -11.15
N GLU A 133 -17.65 31.66 -10.14
CA GLU A 133 -18.80 32.55 -10.25
C GLU A 133 -18.51 33.77 -9.37
N ALA A 134 -17.66 34.67 -9.87
CA ALA A 134 -17.66 36.10 -9.54
C ALA A 134 -16.50 36.78 -10.27
N SER A 135 -16.74 37.24 -11.50
CA SER A 135 -16.89 38.67 -11.80
C SER A 135 -16.98 38.93 -13.30
#